data_AF-A0A835Z559-F1
#
_entry.id   AF-A0A835Z559-F1
#
_cell.length_a   1.000
_cell.length_b   1.000
_cell.length_c   1.000
_cell.angle_alpha   90.00
_cell.angle_beta   90.00
_cell.angle_gamma   90.00
#
_symmetry.space_group_name_H-M   'P 1'
#
loop_
_entity.id
_entity.type
_entity.pdbx_description
1 polymer ?
#
loop_
_entity_poly.entity_id
_entity_poly.type
_entity_poly.pdbx_seq_one_letter_code
_entity_poly.pdbx_strand_id
1 'polypeptide(L)' 'SALHMSTFETKLTKPMGIVFEENEPQYGGVYVKELRADGAASKDGSLKPGDQLVGVDGKPVVG' A
#
# COMPACT_ATOMS: atom_id res chain seq x y z
N SER A 1 17.19 -18.32 6.31
CA SER A 1 17.27 -16.98 5.71
C SER A 1 15.97 -16.26 5.98
N ALA A 2 16.01 -15.14 6.71
CA ALA A 2 14.83 -14.27 6.82
C ALA A 2 14.54 -13.68 5.44
N LEU A 3 13.29 -13.78 4.97
CA LEU A 3 12.84 -12.98 3.82
C LEU A 3 13.14 -11.52 4.14
N HIS A 4 13.98 -10.88 3.33
CA HIS A 4 14.15 -9.43 3.40
C HIS A 4 12.85 -8.81 2.87
N MET A 5 11.97 -8.37 3.77
CA MET A 5 10.88 -7.48 3.39
C MET A 5 11.48 -6.09 3.15
N SER A 6 11.66 -5.73 1.88
CA SER A 6 12.09 -4.39 1.51
C SER A 6 10.90 -3.44 1.50
N THR A 7 11.02 -2.31 2.20
CA THR A 7 10.07 -1.21 2.08
C THR A 7 10.44 -0.33 0.89
N PHE A 8 9.43 0.29 0.27
CA PHE A 8 9.61 1.31 -0.75
C PHE A 8 8.61 2.45 -0.54
N GLU A 9 8.90 3.60 -1.14
CA GLU A 9 8.03 4.77 -1.10
C GLU A 9 7.65 5.15 -2.54
N THR A 10 6.41 5.58 -2.74
CA THR A 10 5.94 6.13 -4.02
C THR A 10 5.13 7.40 -3.78
N LYS A 11 5.20 8.33 -4.73
CA LYS A 11 4.47 9.59 -4.68
C LYS A 11 3.44 9.63 -5.79
N LEU A 12 2.18 9.57 -5.42
CA LEU A 12 1.07 9.47 -6.36
C LEU A 12 0.30 10.78 -6.48
N THR A 13 -0.18 11.08 -7.68
CA THR A 13 -1.11 12.18 -7.91
C THR A 13 -2.53 11.79 -7.49
N LYS A 14 -3.35 12.78 -7.13
CA LYS A 14 -4.77 12.56 -6.83
C LYS A 14 -5.61 12.56 -8.13
N PRO A 15 -6.69 11.77 -8.20
CA PRO A 15 -7.06 10.72 -7.26
C PRO A 15 -6.15 9.50 -7.39
N MET A 16 -5.69 8.97 -6.26
CA MET A 16 -4.69 7.90 -6.23
C MET A 16 -5.23 6.55 -6.74
N GLY A 17 -6.54 6.31 -6.56
CA GLY A 17 -7.20 5.10 -7.07
C GLY A 17 -6.79 3.81 -6.37
N ILE A 18 -6.55 3.87 -5.06
CA ILE A 18 -6.20 2.72 -4.23
C ILE A 18 -7.42 2.33 -3.38
N VAL A 19 -7.69 1.03 -3.26
CA VAL A 19 -8.59 0.47 -2.26
C VAL A 19 -7.74 -0.29 -1.24
N PHE A 20 -7.82 0.12 0.03
CA PHE A 20 -7.19 -0.58 1.13
C PHE A 20 -8.19 -1.53 1.81
N GLU A 21 -7.70 -2.62 2.37
CA GLU A 21 -8.44 -3.56 3.19
C GLU A 21 -7.68 -3.84 4.48
N GLU A 22 -8.40 -3.97 5.59
CA GLU A 22 -7.82 -4.35 6.88
C GLU A 22 -7.36 -5.81 6.83
N ASN A 23 -6.22 -6.08 7.47
CA ASN A 23 -5.80 -7.47 7.70
C ASN A 23 -6.71 -8.15 8.74
N GLU A 24 -6.55 -9.46 8.93
CA GLU A 24 -7.19 -10.12 10.07
C GLU A 24 -6.78 -9.44 11.39
N PRO A 25 -7.66 -9.39 12.41
CA PRO A 25 -7.40 -8.64 13.65
C PRO A 25 -6.10 -9.00 14.37
N GLN A 26 -5.64 -10.25 14.24
CA GLN A 26 -4.40 -10.72 14.86
C GLN A 26 -3.11 -10.15 14.23
N TYR A 27 -3.18 -9.63 13.00
CA TYR A 27 -2.04 -9.07 12.27
C TYR A 27 -2.07 -7.54 12.26
N GLY A 28 -3.25 -6.93 12.28
CA GLY A 28 -3.43 -5.47 12.27
C GLY A 28 -2.98 -4.81 10.95
N GLY A 29 -3.23 -3.51 10.82
CA GLY A 29 -2.85 -2.73 9.63
C GLY A 29 -3.71 -2.99 8.39
N VAL A 30 -3.29 -2.42 7.27
CA VAL A 30 -4.02 -2.47 5.99
C VAL A 30 -3.09 -2.79 4.82
N TYR A 31 -3.66 -3.44 3.81
CA TYR A 31 -2.98 -3.77 2.57
C TYR A 31 -3.72 -3.26 1.34
N VAL A 32 -3.01 -3.14 0.22
CA VAL A 32 -3.61 -2.79 -1.07
C VAL A 32 -4.48 -3.97 -1.54
N LYS A 33 -5.81 -3.81 -1.52
CA LYS A 33 -6.75 -4.79 -2.07
C LYS A 33 -6.82 -4.70 -3.58
N GLU A 34 -6.98 -3.48 -4.09
CA GLU A 34 -7.22 -3.21 -5.51
C GLU A 34 -6.61 -1.86 -5.94
N LEU A 35 -6.12 -1.81 -7.17
CA LEU A 35 -5.79 -0.57 -7.87
C LEU A 35 -6.81 -0.36 -8.99
N ARG A 36 -7.51 0.78 -8.95
CA ARG A 36 -8.46 1.14 -10.01
C ARG A 36 -7.69 1.40 -11.31
N ALA A 37 -8.14 0.82 -12.42
CA ALA A 37 -7.46 0.86 -13.72
C ALA A 37 -7.07 2.27 -14.19
N ASP A 38 -7.91 3.29 -13.91
CA ASP A 38 -7.64 4.67 -14.31
C ASP A 38 -6.96 5.54 -13.23
N GLY A 39 -6.71 4.97 -12.05
CA GLY A 39 -6.09 5.64 -10.91
C GLY A 39 -4.59 5.87 -11.08
N ALA A 40 -4.06 6.88 -10.39
CA ALA A 40 -2.62 7.17 -10.44
C ALA A 40 -1.75 5.99 -10.01
N ALA A 41 -2.18 5.21 -9.01
CA ALA A 41 -1.44 4.03 -8.53
C ALA A 41 -1.30 2.93 -9.59
N SER A 42 -2.36 2.68 -10.37
CA SER A 42 -2.32 1.67 -11.44
C SER A 42 -1.38 2.09 -12.57
N LYS A 43 -1.38 3.39 -12.92
CA LYS A 43 -0.53 3.97 -13.97
C LYS A 43 0.94 4.07 -13.57
N ASP A 44 1.20 4.42 -12.30
CA ASP A 44 2.55 4.49 -11.74
C ASP A 44 3.20 3.10 -11.69
N GLY A 45 2.42 2.10 -11.26
CA GLY A 45 2.85 0.71 -11.29
C GLY A 45 3.88 0.33 -10.24
N SER A 46 4.25 1.20 -9.29
CA SER A 46 5.08 0.81 -8.16
C SER A 46 4.32 -0.09 -7.17
N LEU A 47 3.04 0.21 -6.92
CA LEU A 47 2.18 -0.56 -6.01
C LEU A 47 1.60 -1.81 -6.68
N LYS A 48 1.32 -2.83 -5.89
CA LYS A 48 0.64 -4.07 -6.27
C LYS A 48 -0.38 -4.48 -5.21
N PRO A 49 -1.47 -5.18 -5.60
CA PRO A 49 -2.31 -5.86 -4.63
C PRO A 49 -1.48 -6.76 -3.70
N GLY A 50 -1.72 -6.67 -2.39
CA GLY A 50 -0.96 -7.36 -1.35
C GLY A 50 0.13 -6.51 -0.66
N ASP A 51 0.53 -5.38 -1.24
CA ASP A 51 1.49 -4.48 -0.57
C ASP A 51 0.91 -3.93 0.74
N GLN A 52 1.74 -3.91 1.79
CA GLN A 52 1.35 -3.42 3.12
C GLN A 52 1.64 -1.93 3.24
N LEU A 53 0.66 -1.16 3.74
CA LEU A 53 0.89 0.25 4.05
C LEU A 53 1.66 0.34 5.38
N VAL A 54 2.93 0.73 5.29
CA VAL A 54 3.79 0.91 6.47
C VAL A 54 3.80 2.35 6.98
N GLY A 55 3.53 3.34 6.12
CA GLY A 55 3.52 4.75 6.49
C GLY A 55 3.05 5.68 5.38
N VAL A 56 2.78 6.93 5.75
CA VAL A 56 2.41 8.02 4.84
C VAL A 56 3.30 9.22 5.15
N ASP A 57 3.96 9.78 4.14
CA ASP A 57 4.91 10.89 4.26
C ASP A 57 5.99 10.61 5.34
N GLY A 58 6.54 9.39 5.33
CA GLY A 58 7.54 8.93 6.29
C GLY A 58 7.03 8.71 7.72
N LYS A 59 5.74 8.93 7.99
CA LYS A 59 5.13 8.67 9.30
C LYS A 59 4.51 7.29 9.32
N PRO A 60 4.85 6.42 10.29
CA PRO A 60 4.23 5.11 10.41
C PRO A 60 2.72 5.24 10.54
N VAL A 61 1.98 4.38 9.85
CA VAL A 61 0.57 4.17 10.16
C VAL A 61 0.47 3.21 11.33
N VAL A 62 -0.22 3.62 12.38
CA VAL A 62 -0.58 2.73 13.49
C VAL A 62 -1.99 2.25 13.18
N GLY A 63 -2.11 0.97 12.86
CA GLY A 63 -3.41 0.29 12.76
C GLY A 63 -4.06 0.16 14.13
#